data_AF-A0A955J5B4-F1
#
_entry.id   AF-A0A955J5B4-F1
#
_cell.length_a   1.000
_cell.length_b   1.000
_cell.length_c   1.000
_cell.angle_alpha   90.00
_cell.angle_beta   90.00
_cell.angle_gamma   90.00
#
_symmetry.space_group_name_H-M   'P 1'
#
loop_
_entity.id
_entity.type
_entity.pdbx_description
1 polymer ?
#
loop_
_entity_poly.entity_id
_entity_poly.type
_entity_poly.pdbx_seq_one_letter_code
_entity_poly.pdbx_strand_id
1 'polypeptide(L)'
;MNRHRRPIRSGFTLLEAVLALVILAAVLIVCLQIRVQGVKTRAALVRTQQQDQAVEAIFQQVIHNVLPGGEVDDGGAIHWKGEHLGRPFTIDKQPTFVNNPVQRGVTSDGTPAAPTVRIFEYTITWDNTSTSFYWHR
;
A
#
# COMPACT_ATOMS: atom_id res chain seq x y z
N MET A 1 -41.01 -48.28 30.41
CA MET A 1 -40.35 -49.29 29.55
C MET A 1 -39.12 -48.63 28.92
N ASN A 2 -38.00 -48.63 29.65
CA ASN A 2 -36.79 -47.85 29.33
C ASN A 2 -35.86 -48.66 28.42
N ARG A 3 -35.71 -48.24 27.16
CA ARG A 3 -34.71 -48.81 26.25
C ARG A 3 -33.34 -48.18 26.55
N HIS A 4 -32.48 -48.95 27.22
CA HIS A 4 -31.05 -48.66 27.30
C HIS A 4 -30.43 -48.65 25.89
N ARG A 5 -30.08 -47.47 25.38
CA ARG A 5 -29.14 -47.34 24.26
C ARG A 5 -27.74 -47.65 24.78
N ARG A 6 -27.17 -48.78 24.36
CA ARG A 6 -25.75 -49.10 24.62
C ARG A 6 -24.87 -48.10 23.86
N PRO A 7 -23.79 -47.57 24.48
CA PRO A 7 -22.80 -46.81 23.74
C PRO A 7 -22.03 -47.76 22.82
N ILE A 8 -22.07 -47.49 21.52
CA ILE A 8 -21.19 -48.16 20.55
C ILE A 8 -19.79 -47.63 20.84
N ARG A 9 -18.95 -48.45 21.51
CA ARG A 9 -17.51 -48.17 21.63
C ARG A 9 -16.89 -48.47 20.27
N SER A 10 -16.66 -47.44 19.47
CA SER A 10 -15.86 -47.54 18.25
C SER A 10 -14.41 -47.81 18.65
N GLY A 11 -13.91 -49.01 18.32
CA GLY A 11 -12.50 -49.33 18.47
C GLY A 11 -11.69 -48.44 17.53
N PHE A 12 -10.77 -47.66 18.09
CA PHE A 12 -9.85 -46.80 17.36
C PHE A 12 -9.04 -47.68 16.40
N THR A 13 -9.35 -47.64 15.10
CA THR A 13 -8.63 -48.47 14.13
C THR A 13 -7.30 -47.82 13.81
N LEU A 14 -6.25 -48.62 13.60
CA LEU A 14 -4.92 -48.11 13.19
C LEU A 14 -5.02 -47.24 11.92
N LEU A 15 -5.99 -47.55 11.06
CA LEU A 15 -6.33 -46.76 9.88
C LEU A 15 -6.83 -45.35 10.22
N GLU A 16 -7.69 -45.21 11.24
CA GLU A 16 -8.19 -43.91 11.71
C GLU A 16 -7.06 -43.05 12.30
N ALA A 17 -6.13 -43.66 13.03
CA ALA A 17 -4.95 -42.96 13.55
C ALA A 17 -4.02 -42.47 12.42
N VAL A 18 -3.77 -43.30 11.40
CA VAL A 18 -2.97 -42.90 10.23
C VAL A 18 -3.68 -41.80 9.44
N LEU A 19 -5.00 -41.91 9.23
CA LEU A 19 -5.79 -40.90 8.54
C LEU A 19 -5.75 -39.55 9.27
N ALA A 20 -5.95 -39.56 10.59
CA ALA A 20 -5.87 -38.36 11.42
C ALA A 20 -4.47 -37.71 11.34
N LEU A 21 -3.41 -38.52 11.32
CA LEU A 21 -2.03 -38.04 11.23
C LEU A 21 -1.73 -37.41 9.87
N VAL A 22 -2.26 -37.97 8.78
CA VAL A 22 -2.16 -37.39 7.43
C VAL A 22 -2.89 -36.04 7.34
N ILE A 23 -4.11 -35.96 7.89
CA ILE A 23 -4.88 -34.71 7.92
C ILE A 23 -4.13 -33.64 8.73
N LEU A 24 -3.61 -34.00 9.90
CA LEU A 24 -2.79 -33.10 10.73
C LEU A 24 -1.54 -32.61 9.99
N ALA A 25 -0.83 -33.50 9.30
CA ALA A 25 0.34 -33.13 8.50
C ALA A 25 -0.02 -32.17 7.37
N ALA A 26 -1.13 -32.41 6.66
CA ALA A 26 -1.60 -31.53 5.58
C ALA A 26 -1.96 -30.13 6.10
N VAL A 27 -2.68 -30.05 7.23
CA VAL A 27 -3.02 -28.76 7.87
C VAL A 27 -1.75 -28.01 8.28
N LEU A 28 -0.78 -28.69 8.89
CA LEU A 28 0.49 -28.08 9.27
C LEU A 28 1.26 -27.53 8.06
N ILE A 29 1.31 -28.28 6.96
CA ILE A 29 1.97 -27.85 5.71
C ILE A 29 1.29 -26.59 5.16
N VAL A 30 -0.05 -26.56 5.09
CA VAL A 30 -0.81 -25.39 4.61
C VAL A 30 -0.57 -24.17 5.51
N CYS A 31 -0.61 -24.34 6.83
CA CYS A 31 -0.30 -23.27 7.79
C CYS A 31 1.14 -22.75 7.61
N LEU A 32 2.11 -23.64 7.37
CA LEU A 32 3.49 -23.24 7.10
C LEU A 32 3.60 -22.45 5.78
N GLN A 33 2.93 -22.92 4.72
CA GLN A 33 2.95 -22.25 3.42
C GLN A 33 2.36 -20.83 3.50
N ILE A 34 1.22 -20.67 4.17
CA ILE A 34 0.60 -19.34 4.40
C ILE A 34 1.57 -18.42 5.15
N ARG A 35 2.26 -18.94 6.17
CA ARG A 35 3.22 -18.16 6.95
C ARG A 35 4.45 -17.76 6.12
N VAL A 36 5.01 -18.68 5.33
CA VAL A 36 6.17 -18.41 4.46
C VAL A 36 5.81 -17.41 3.36
N GLN A 37 4.63 -17.54 2.74
CA GLN A 37 4.14 -16.57 1.75
C GLN A 37 3.97 -15.19 2.39
N GLY A 38 3.38 -15.11 3.59
CA GLY A 38 3.22 -13.85 4.32
C GLY A 38 4.54 -13.15 4.64
N VAL A 39 5.59 -13.89 5.02
CA VAL A 39 6.92 -13.31 5.31
C VAL A 39 7.60 -12.79 4.05
N LYS A 40 7.53 -13.52 2.93
CA LYS A 40 8.11 -13.08 1.65
C LYS A 40 7.45 -11.82 1.12
N THR A 41 6.12 -11.74 1.19
CA THR A 41 5.38 -10.55 0.75
C THR A 41 5.70 -9.33 1.61
N ARG A 42 5.86 -9.51 2.94
CA ARG A 42 6.31 -8.43 3.83
C ARG A 42 7.73 -7.96 3.51
N ALA A 43 8.66 -8.87 3.26
CA ALA A 43 10.04 -8.50 2.94
C ALA A 43 10.15 -7.73 1.61
N ALA A 44 9.36 -8.10 0.60
CA ALA A 44 9.27 -7.36 -0.65
C ALA A 44 8.69 -5.95 -0.43
N LEU A 45 7.58 -5.84 0.31
CA LEU A 45 6.96 -4.56 0.66
C LEU A 45 7.92 -3.62 1.39
N VAL A 46 8.66 -4.12 2.39
CA VAL A 46 9.61 -3.31 3.15
C VAL A 46 10.74 -2.80 2.25
N ARG A 47 11.25 -3.62 1.34
CA ARG A 47 12.29 -3.18 0.39
C ARG A 47 11.78 -2.09 -0.55
N THR A 48 10.58 -2.24 -1.09
CA THR A 48 9.96 -1.21 -1.93
C THR A 48 9.76 0.08 -1.14
N GLN A 49 9.22 0.00 0.08
CA GLN A 49 9.07 1.19 0.95
C GLN A 49 10.39 1.89 1.27
N GLN A 50 11.48 1.14 1.49
CA GLN A 50 12.79 1.72 1.75
C GLN A 50 13.36 2.43 0.50
N GLN A 51 13.15 1.85 -0.68
CA GLN A 51 13.54 2.48 -1.94
C GLN A 51 12.74 3.75 -2.18
N ASP A 52 11.42 3.71 -1.99
CA ASP A 52 10.55 4.88 -2.17
C ASP A 52 10.93 6.01 -1.20
N GLN A 53 11.21 5.69 0.07
CA GLN A 53 11.70 6.67 1.05
C GLN A 53 13.04 7.30 0.66
N ALA A 54 13.97 6.51 0.11
CA ALA A 54 15.25 7.03 -0.33
C ALA A 54 15.10 7.97 -1.53
N VAL A 55 14.25 7.59 -2.50
CA VAL A 55 13.96 8.44 -3.68
C VAL A 55 13.27 9.74 -3.24
N GLU A 56 12.32 9.67 -2.31
CA GLU A 56 11.66 10.86 -1.77
C GLU A 56 12.64 11.75 -1.01
N ALA A 57 13.53 11.19 -0.20
CA ALA A 57 14.54 11.97 0.51
C ALA A 57 15.48 12.71 -0.46
N ILE A 58 15.91 12.04 -1.54
CA ILE A 58 16.72 12.65 -2.59
C ILE A 58 15.92 13.76 -3.29
N PHE A 59 14.67 13.51 -3.63
CA PHE A 59 13.80 14.48 -4.29
C PHE A 59 13.60 15.74 -3.42
N GLN A 60 13.29 15.57 -2.13
CA GLN A 60 13.16 16.70 -1.19
C GLN A 60 14.49 17.44 -1.00
N GLN A 61 15.62 16.73 -0.95
CA GLN A 61 16.94 17.36 -0.85
C GLN A 61 17.29 18.18 -2.10
N VAL A 62 16.93 17.70 -3.29
CA VAL A 62 17.11 18.46 -4.53
C VAL A 62 16.22 19.70 -4.52
N ILE A 63 14.93 19.55 -4.19
CA ILE A 63 13.99 20.67 -4.07
C ILE A 63 14.51 21.73 -3.10
N HIS A 64 14.94 21.34 -1.90
CA HIS A 64 15.40 22.27 -0.86
C HIS A 64 16.67 23.04 -1.22
N ASN A 65 17.55 22.47 -2.05
CA ASN A 65 18.79 23.13 -2.45
C ASN A 65 18.64 23.95 -3.74
N VAL A 66 17.66 23.63 -4.58
CA VAL A 66 17.47 24.25 -5.91
C VAL A 66 16.38 25.31 -5.88
N LEU A 67 15.31 25.09 -5.11
CA LEU A 67 14.18 26.01 -5.06
C LEU A 67 14.32 27.00 -3.90
N PRO A 68 13.81 28.24 -4.06
CA PRO A 68 13.67 29.17 -2.95
C PRO A 68 12.71 28.62 -1.87
N GLY A 69 12.62 29.29 -0.72
CA GLY A 69 11.62 28.93 0.29
C GLY A 69 10.20 28.98 -0.29
N GLY A 70 9.43 27.90 -0.12
CA GLY A 70 8.05 27.82 -0.62
C GLY A 70 7.06 28.43 0.37
N GLU A 71 6.01 29.06 -0.16
CA GLU A 71 4.87 29.55 0.62
C GLU A 71 3.82 28.45 0.75
N VAL A 72 3.39 28.15 1.97
CA VAL A 72 2.37 27.12 2.25
C VAL A 72 1.02 27.79 2.42
N ASP A 73 0.03 27.32 1.65
CA ASP A 73 -1.37 27.76 1.75
C ASP A 73 -2.15 26.95 2.81
N ASP A 74 -3.30 27.46 3.25
CA ASP A 74 -4.20 26.83 4.23
C ASP A 74 -4.68 25.43 3.79
N GLY A 75 -4.72 25.18 2.48
CA GLY A 75 -5.00 23.85 1.89
C GLY A 75 -3.84 22.86 1.92
N GLY A 76 -2.66 23.27 2.40
CA GLY A 76 -1.43 22.48 2.38
C GLY A 76 -0.78 22.37 1.00
N ALA A 77 -1.15 23.26 0.08
CA ALA A 77 -0.41 23.48 -1.17
C ALA A 77 0.88 24.25 -0.87
N ILE A 78 1.93 24.01 -1.66
CA ILE A 78 3.19 24.73 -1.55
C ILE A 78 3.49 25.41 -2.88
N HIS A 79 3.74 26.70 -2.82
CA HIS A 79 4.00 27.54 -3.98
C HIS A 79 5.45 28.03 -3.93
N TRP A 80 6.21 27.72 -4.96
CA TRP A 80 7.55 28.27 -5.19
C TRP A 80 7.50 29.24 -6.35
N LYS A 81 8.14 30.40 -6.17
CA LYS A 81 8.30 31.41 -7.22
C LYS A 81 9.74 31.87 -7.22
N GLY A 82 10.31 32.04 -8.40
CA GLY A 82 11.68 32.49 -8.53
C GLY A 82 12.04 32.85 -9.95
N GLU A 83 13.33 33.04 -10.16
CA GLU A 83 13.93 33.32 -11.45
C GLU A 83 15.14 32.39 -11.66
N HIS A 84 15.28 31.83 -12.85
CA HIS A 84 16.43 31.03 -13.21
C HIS A 84 16.91 31.43 -14.61
N LEU A 85 18.17 31.86 -14.70
CA LEU A 85 18.80 32.35 -15.95
C LEU A 85 18.00 33.47 -16.65
N GLY A 86 17.50 34.46 -15.89
CA GLY A 86 16.76 35.59 -16.48
C GLY A 86 15.28 35.34 -16.71
N ARG A 87 14.75 34.16 -16.32
CA ARG A 87 13.42 33.69 -16.68
C ARG A 87 12.59 33.35 -15.43
N PRO A 88 11.39 33.91 -15.27
CA PRO A 88 10.55 33.62 -14.13
C PRO A 88 10.01 32.20 -14.20
N PHE A 89 9.97 31.53 -13.05
CA PHE A 89 9.33 30.23 -12.91
C PHE A 89 8.39 30.21 -11.71
N THR A 90 7.35 29.38 -11.80
CA THR A 90 6.51 29.00 -10.66
C THR A 90 6.43 27.49 -10.56
N ILE A 91 6.38 26.96 -9.35
CA ILE A 91 6.12 25.55 -9.09
C ILE A 91 5.04 25.48 -8.03
N ASP A 92 3.97 24.75 -8.32
CA ASP A 92 2.85 24.57 -7.41
C ASP A 92 2.74 23.09 -7.07
N LYS A 93 2.86 22.75 -5.78
CA LYS A 93 2.61 21.41 -5.26
C LYS A 93 1.22 21.41 -4.62
N GLN A 94 0.28 20.72 -5.23
CA GLN A 94 -1.08 20.62 -4.75
C GLN A 94 -1.39 19.18 -4.29
N PRO A 95 -1.93 18.99 -3.07
CA PRO A 95 -2.44 17.69 -2.68
C PRO A 95 -3.69 17.34 -3.51
N THR A 96 -3.69 16.15 -4.11
CA THR A 96 -4.81 15.64 -4.89
C THR A 96 -5.10 14.18 -4.54
N PHE A 97 -6.30 13.71 -4.90
CA PHE A 97 -6.74 12.34 -4.63
C PHE A 97 -6.94 11.61 -5.94
N VAL A 98 -6.22 10.51 -6.13
CA VAL A 98 -6.38 9.64 -7.30
C VAL A 98 -6.89 8.27 -6.89
N ASN A 99 -7.57 7.59 -7.82
CA ASN A 99 -8.02 6.22 -7.59
C ASN A 99 -6.81 5.31 -7.36
N ASN A 100 -6.86 4.49 -6.32
CA ASN A 100 -5.85 3.49 -6.04
C ASN A 100 -6.02 2.29 -6.99
N PRO A 101 -5.09 2.06 -7.94
CA PRO A 101 -5.23 0.97 -8.90
C PRO A 101 -5.04 -0.41 -8.25
N VAL A 102 -4.44 -0.47 -7.05
CA VAL A 102 -4.05 -1.71 -6.38
C VAL A 102 -5.15 -2.22 -5.43
N GLN A 103 -6.07 -1.35 -5.04
CA GLN A 103 -7.07 -1.67 -4.02
C GLN A 103 -8.46 -1.47 -4.63
N ARG A 104 -9.23 -2.55 -4.76
CA ARG A 104 -10.68 -2.45 -5.01
C ARG A 104 -11.35 -2.32 -3.66
N GLY A 105 -11.95 -1.16 -3.41
CA GLY A 105 -12.74 -0.93 -2.21
C GLY A 105 -14.14 -1.48 -2.42
N VAL A 106 -14.71 -1.99 -1.33
CA VAL A 106 -16.14 -2.28 -1.25
C VAL A 106 -16.62 -1.51 -0.02
N THR A 107 -17.61 -0.65 -0.20
CA THR A 107 -18.23 0.05 0.93
C THR A 107 -19.00 -0.94 1.81
N SER A 108 -19.40 -0.49 3.00
CA SER A 108 -20.20 -1.29 3.93
C SER A 108 -21.57 -1.75 3.38
N ASP A 109 -22.08 -1.09 2.33
CA ASP A 109 -23.29 -1.44 1.59
C ASP A 109 -23.03 -2.34 0.36
N GLY A 110 -21.79 -2.77 0.13
CA GLY A 110 -21.45 -3.67 -0.96
C GLY A 110 -21.26 -2.99 -2.32
N THR A 111 -21.29 -1.66 -2.38
CA THR A 111 -21.02 -0.92 -3.60
C THR A 111 -19.51 -0.84 -3.88
N PRO A 112 -19.07 -0.99 -5.14
CA PRO A 112 -17.67 -0.80 -5.50
C PRO A 112 -17.28 0.66 -5.24
N ALA A 113 -16.42 0.90 -4.25
CA ALA A 113 -15.76 2.18 -4.09
C ALA A 113 -14.36 2.07 -4.67
N ALA A 114 -13.94 3.04 -5.47
CA ALA A 114 -12.53 3.20 -5.78
C ALA A 114 -11.86 3.89 -4.58
N PRO A 115 -11.12 3.19 -3.70
CA PRO A 115 -10.40 3.83 -2.63
C PRO A 115 -9.42 4.81 -3.27
N THR A 116 -9.38 6.04 -2.76
CA THR A 116 -8.48 7.05 -3.26
C THR A 116 -7.22 7.09 -2.41
N VAL A 117 -6.09 7.41 -3.05
CA VAL A 117 -4.82 7.70 -2.37
C VAL A 117 -4.50 9.17 -2.57
N ARG A 118 -4.06 9.81 -1.49
CA ARG A 118 -3.55 11.18 -1.55
C ARG A 118 -2.18 11.17 -2.20
N ILE A 119 -2.04 11.87 -3.30
CA ILE A 119 -0.76 12.12 -3.99
C ILE A 119 -0.54 13.63 -4.10
N PHE A 120 0.59 14.04 -4.65
CA PHE A 120 0.86 15.43 -4.96
C PHE A 120 0.93 15.61 -6.48
N GLU A 121 0.22 16.61 -6.98
CA GLU A 121 0.40 17.12 -8.33
C GLU A 121 1.39 18.29 -8.26
N TYR A 122 2.42 18.24 -9.11
CA TYR A 122 3.38 19.31 -9.28
C TYR A 122 3.11 19.96 -10.63
N THR A 123 2.80 21.25 -10.61
CA THR A 123 2.68 22.07 -11.83
C THR A 123 3.86 23.01 -11.90
N ILE A 124 4.68 22.88 -12.94
CA ILE A 124 5.82 23.74 -13.20
C ILE A 124 5.44 24.67 -14.35
N THR A 125 5.52 25.98 -14.12
CA THR A 125 5.32 26.99 -15.16
C THR A 125 6.62 27.73 -15.42
N TRP A 126 7.02 27.79 -16.69
CA TRP A 126 8.25 28.42 -17.16
C TRP A 126 8.00 29.25 -18.41
N ASP A 127 8.22 30.57 -18.37
CA ASP A 127 8.02 31.48 -19.52
C ASP A 127 6.69 31.26 -20.30
N ASN A 128 5.61 30.91 -19.60
CA ASN A 128 4.26 30.54 -20.12
C ASN A 128 4.05 29.08 -20.57
N THR A 129 5.04 28.21 -20.47
CA THR A 129 4.84 26.76 -20.67
C THR A 129 4.56 26.13 -19.32
N SER A 130 3.45 25.41 -19.20
CA SER A 130 3.09 24.67 -17.98
C SER A 130 3.21 23.18 -18.22
N THR A 131 3.77 22.45 -17.26
CA THR A 131 3.83 20.98 -17.26
C THR A 131 3.44 20.48 -15.88
N SER A 132 2.47 19.58 -15.85
CA SER A 132 1.99 18.95 -14.63
C SER A 132 2.36 17.48 -14.59
N PHE A 133 2.80 17.01 -13.42
CA PHE A 133 3.05 15.60 -13.19
C PHE A 133 2.66 15.21 -11.77
N TYR A 134 2.30 13.94 -11.63
CA TYR A 134 1.92 13.35 -10.36
C TYR A 134 3.13 12.70 -9.71
N TRP A 135 3.33 12.99 -8.44
CA TRP A 135 4.34 12.35 -7.61
C TRP A 135 3.69 11.76 -6.36
N HIS A 136 3.94 10.48 -6.16
CA HIS A 136 3.39 9.70 -5.06
C HIS A 136 4.36 9.71 -3.89
N ARG A 137 3.78 9.76 -2.68
CA ARG A 137 4.46 9.60 -1.41
C ARG A 137 4.54 8.12 -1.04
#